data_AF-A0A833R3Z6-F1
#
_entry.id   AF-A0A833R3Z6-F1
#
_cell.length_a   1.000
_cell.length_b   1.000
_cell.length_c   1.000
_cell.angle_alpha   90.00
_cell.angle_beta   90.00
_cell.angle_gamma   90.00
#
_symmetry.space_group_name_H-M   'P 1'
#
loop_
_entity.id
_entity.type
_entity.pdbx_description
1 polymer ?
#
loop_
_entity_poly.entity_id
_entity_poly.type
_entity_poly.pdbx_seq_one_letter_code
_entity_poly.pdbx_strand_id
1 'polypeptide(L)'
;MKFDIASGLDLSKPMDKWIPILVRRKIEHLVIALDWYGIPSTFFSCHSLKHVSLHKCHVEVPKSIDGLEKLQTLDLNCCQISMKDIERWVASCPSLQNLILDSFILNPDSNLKIHSCSLRMVQFWGCVKYLKLETPNLKTACITKFGPSNNVQRGSFVEDFKYLHGLERLEMNHAYMKVILLQYALGT
;
A
#
# COMPACT_ATOMS: atom_id res chain seq x y z
N MET A 1 -3.53 21.59 -2.32
CA MET A 1 -2.47 21.94 -3.29
C MET A 1 -1.74 20.67 -3.70
N LYS A 2 -1.51 20.47 -5.00
CA LYS A 2 -0.85 19.28 -5.57
C LYS A 2 0.59 19.62 -5.98
N PHE A 3 1.52 18.71 -5.74
CA PHE A 3 2.92 18.83 -6.15
C PHE A 3 3.36 17.52 -6.82
N ASP A 4 3.90 17.62 -8.04
CA ASP A 4 4.31 16.47 -8.84
C ASP A 4 5.81 16.59 -9.15
N ILE A 5 6.59 15.55 -8.82
CA ILE A 5 7.99 15.41 -9.22
C ILE A 5 8.04 14.24 -10.21
N ALA A 6 8.22 14.52 -11.50
CA ALA A 6 8.34 13.49 -12.52
C ALA A 6 9.82 13.07 -12.75
N SER A 7 9.99 11.81 -13.14
CA SER A 7 11.25 11.23 -13.64
C SER A 7 11.81 12.11 -14.76
N GLY A 8 13.04 12.61 -14.60
CA GLY A 8 13.70 13.52 -15.54
C GLY A 8 14.20 14.83 -14.95
N LEU A 9 13.86 15.14 -13.68
CA LEU A 9 14.64 16.11 -12.92
C LEU A 9 16.03 15.52 -12.65
N ASP A 10 17.08 16.29 -12.90
CA ASP A 10 18.43 15.93 -12.55
C ASP A 10 18.55 15.81 -11.01
N LEU A 11 18.34 14.57 -10.52
CA LEU A 11 18.39 14.19 -9.11
C LEU A 11 19.83 14.16 -8.57
N SER A 12 20.83 14.64 -9.34
CA SER A 12 22.16 14.97 -8.81
C SER A 12 22.12 16.06 -7.73
N LYS A 13 20.97 16.74 -7.56
CA LYS A 13 20.72 17.63 -6.42
C LYS A 13 20.04 16.88 -5.28
N PRO A 14 20.53 17.03 -4.02
CA PRO A 14 20.09 16.19 -2.91
C PRO A 14 18.59 16.34 -2.66
N MET A 15 17.91 15.19 -2.59
CA MET A 15 16.48 15.04 -2.32
C MET A 15 16.04 15.74 -1.02
N ASP A 16 16.96 16.07 -0.14
CA ASP A 16 16.70 16.83 1.08
C ASP A 16 16.17 18.25 0.83
N LYS A 17 16.30 18.78 -0.39
CA LYS A 17 15.90 20.17 -0.71
C LYS A 17 14.41 20.38 -0.95
N TRP A 18 13.65 19.36 -1.35
CA TRP A 18 12.22 19.54 -1.65
C TRP A 18 11.32 19.40 -0.43
N ILE A 19 11.74 18.70 0.62
CA ILE A 19 10.93 18.53 1.84
C ILE A 19 10.63 19.85 2.56
N PRO A 20 11.60 20.76 2.78
CA PRO A 20 11.30 22.07 3.34
C PRO A 20 10.28 22.86 2.52
N ILE A 21 10.26 22.65 1.18
CA ILE A 21 9.28 23.27 0.29
C ILE A 21 7.89 22.68 0.54
N LEU A 22 7.77 21.36 0.65
CA LEU A 22 6.51 20.69 0.96
C LEU A 22 5.91 21.18 2.28
N VAL A 23 6.74 21.20 3.32
CA VAL A 23 6.35 21.66 4.66
C VAL A 23 5.93 23.12 4.64
N ARG A 24 6.74 24.01 4.06
CA ARG A 24 6.45 25.45 3.99
C ARG A 24 5.16 25.75 3.21
N ARG A 25 4.94 25.02 2.11
CA ARG A 25 3.76 25.21 1.25
C ARG A 25 2.53 24.43 1.73
N LYS A 26 2.65 23.66 2.81
CA LYS A 26 1.59 22.80 3.35
C LYS A 26 0.97 21.94 2.24
N ILE A 27 1.83 21.31 1.44
CA ILE A 27 1.38 20.43 0.37
C ILE A 27 0.55 19.30 0.96
N GLU A 28 -0.59 19.04 0.35
CA GLU A 28 -1.51 18.00 0.82
C GLU A 28 -1.53 16.80 -0.12
N HIS A 29 -1.23 17.00 -1.41
CA HIS A 29 -1.20 15.95 -2.43
C HIS A 29 0.17 15.93 -3.08
N LEU A 30 0.84 14.79 -3.02
CA LEU A 30 2.19 14.63 -3.50
C LEU A 30 2.28 13.41 -4.40
N VAL A 31 2.79 13.60 -5.62
CA VAL A 31 3.11 12.51 -6.54
C VAL A 31 4.60 12.61 -6.86
N ILE A 32 5.35 11.53 -6.67
CA ILE A 32 6.78 11.52 -6.94
C ILE A 32 7.14 10.24 -7.69
N ALA A 33 7.87 10.40 -8.79
CA ALA A 33 8.59 9.33 -9.45
C ALA A 33 10.10 9.55 -9.29
N LEU A 34 10.80 8.55 -8.74
CA LEU A 34 12.21 8.67 -8.37
C LEU A 34 13.12 7.65 -9.04
N ASP A 35 12.70 6.93 -10.09
CA ASP A 35 13.56 5.99 -10.83
C ASP A 35 14.50 5.12 -9.95
N TRP A 36 13.94 4.61 -8.85
CA TRP A 36 14.54 3.76 -7.81
C TRP A 36 15.46 4.46 -6.80
N TYR A 37 15.51 5.79 -6.77
CA TYR A 37 16.15 6.54 -5.68
C TYR A 37 15.37 6.43 -4.37
N GLY A 38 16.12 6.53 -3.27
CA GLY A 38 15.62 6.41 -1.90
C GLY A 38 14.86 7.64 -1.43
N ILE A 39 13.67 7.46 -0.85
CA ILE A 39 12.95 8.57 -0.22
C ILE A 39 13.67 8.98 1.08
N PRO A 40 14.04 10.27 1.25
CA PRO A 40 14.67 10.75 2.47
C PRO A 40 13.76 10.58 3.69
N SER A 41 14.32 10.18 4.83
CA SER A 41 13.56 9.90 6.06
C SER A 41 12.76 11.09 6.59
N THR A 42 13.20 12.32 6.29
CA THR A 42 12.52 13.56 6.64
C THR A 42 11.14 13.70 5.96
N PHE A 43 10.87 12.90 4.92
CA PHE A 43 9.56 12.81 4.27
C PHE A 43 8.46 12.42 5.27
N PHE A 44 8.78 11.52 6.20
CA PHE A 44 7.86 10.97 7.19
C PHE A 44 7.46 11.97 8.29
N SER A 45 7.98 13.20 8.25
CA SER A 45 7.64 14.31 9.15
C SER A 45 6.69 15.35 8.51
N CYS A 46 6.12 15.06 7.32
CA CYS A 46 5.30 16.01 6.57
C CYS A 46 3.79 16.02 6.97
N HIS A 47 3.48 16.72 8.07
CA HIS A 47 2.15 16.82 8.73
C HIS A 47 0.96 17.32 7.88
N SER A 48 1.20 17.87 6.69
CA SER A 48 0.13 18.37 5.81
C SER A 48 -0.35 17.33 4.80
N LEU A 49 0.41 16.26 4.56
CA LEU A 49 0.11 15.30 3.50
C LEU A 49 -1.17 14.51 3.80
N LYS A 50 -2.06 14.49 2.80
CA LYS A 50 -3.31 13.71 2.77
C LYS A 50 -3.28 12.65 1.68
N HIS A 51 -2.58 12.91 0.58
CA HIS A 51 -2.45 11.97 -0.54
C HIS A 51 -0.99 11.88 -0.96
N VAL A 52 -0.46 10.66 -0.99
CA VAL A 52 0.89 10.37 -1.42
C VAL A 52 0.82 9.28 -2.48
N SER A 53 1.41 9.53 -3.64
CA SER A 53 1.65 8.53 -4.67
C SER A 53 3.13 8.49 -5.02
N LEU A 54 3.72 7.31 -4.87
CA LEU A 54 5.15 7.06 -5.07
C LEU A 54 5.31 6.04 -6.17
N HIS A 55 6.10 6.39 -7.18
CA HIS A 55 6.35 5.57 -8.35
C HIS A 55 7.83 5.28 -8.49
N LYS A 56 8.22 4.01 -8.61
CA LYS A 56 9.63 3.63 -8.80
C LYS A 56 10.52 4.27 -7.72
N CYS A 57 10.24 4.00 -6.46
CA CYS A 57 11.02 4.55 -5.33
C CYS A 57 11.61 3.41 -4.50
N HIS A 58 12.79 3.61 -3.93
CA HIS A 58 13.25 2.81 -2.79
C HIS A 58 12.74 3.47 -1.51
N VAL A 59 12.10 2.69 -0.64
CA VAL A 59 11.49 3.23 0.57
C VAL A 59 11.91 2.44 1.78
N GLU A 60 12.56 3.14 2.71
CA GLU A 60 12.91 2.63 4.03
C GLU A 60 12.11 3.41 5.07
N VAL A 61 11.21 2.70 5.73
CA VAL A 61 10.33 3.33 6.71
C VAL A 61 11.05 3.47 8.05
N PRO A 62 11.20 4.70 8.59
CA PRO A 62 11.85 4.93 9.87
C PRO A 62 11.12 4.23 11.02
N LYS A 63 11.77 4.13 12.19
CA LYS A 63 11.20 3.42 13.34
C LYS A 63 9.96 4.11 13.91
N SER A 64 9.91 5.45 13.92
CA SER A 64 8.67 6.21 14.13
C SER A 64 8.38 7.11 12.94
N ILE A 65 7.10 7.35 12.71
CA ILE A 65 6.55 8.20 11.67
C ILE A 65 5.71 9.25 12.41
N ASP A 66 6.25 10.45 12.54
CA ASP A 66 5.66 11.52 13.35
C ASP A 66 5.24 12.69 12.44
N GLY A 67 4.44 12.40 11.43
CA GLY A 67 3.96 13.45 10.53
C GLY A 67 3.01 13.02 9.42
N LEU A 68 2.59 11.75 9.38
CA LEU A 68 1.63 11.28 8.37
C LEU A 68 0.25 11.03 8.97
N GLU A 69 -0.12 11.73 10.06
CA GLU A 69 -1.37 11.46 10.77
C GLU A 69 -2.61 11.80 9.94
N LYS A 70 -2.47 12.77 9.02
CA LYS A 70 -3.52 13.22 8.09
C LYS A 70 -3.55 12.44 6.79
N LEU A 71 -2.65 11.48 6.59
CA LEU A 71 -2.58 10.73 5.34
C LEU A 71 -3.86 9.90 5.17
N GLN A 72 -4.58 10.12 4.08
CA GLN A 72 -5.82 9.46 3.71
C GLN A 72 -5.64 8.48 2.56
N THR A 73 -4.69 8.74 1.66
CA THR A 73 -4.38 7.86 0.52
C THR A 73 -2.89 7.64 0.43
N LEU A 74 -2.51 6.37 0.40
CA LEU A 74 -1.16 5.90 0.11
C LEU A 74 -1.21 5.04 -1.15
N ASP A 75 -0.53 5.48 -2.18
CA ASP A 75 -0.37 4.79 -3.45
C ASP A 75 1.12 4.51 -3.67
N LEU A 76 1.47 3.24 -3.77
CA LEU A 76 2.82 2.79 -4.02
C LEU A 76 2.80 1.92 -5.27
N ASN A 77 3.50 2.38 -6.30
CA ASN A 77 3.52 1.74 -7.60
C ASN A 77 4.96 1.44 -8.03
N CYS A 78 5.26 0.17 -8.26
CA CYS A 78 6.61 -0.29 -8.61
C CYS A 78 7.67 0.20 -7.58
N CYS A 79 7.37 0.20 -6.28
CA CYS A 79 8.33 0.60 -5.25
C CYS A 79 9.11 -0.60 -4.69
N GLN A 80 10.36 -0.37 -4.28
CA GLN A 80 11.13 -1.31 -3.46
C GLN A 80 10.94 -0.97 -1.99
N ILE A 81 10.21 -1.82 -1.26
CA ILE A 81 9.88 -1.64 0.17
C ILE A 81 9.65 -3.03 0.79
N SER A 82 10.05 -3.23 2.05
CA SER A 82 9.81 -4.50 2.73
C SER A 82 8.35 -4.62 3.23
N MET A 83 7.85 -5.86 3.41
CA MET A 83 6.51 -6.05 3.97
C MET A 83 6.37 -5.40 5.35
N LYS A 84 7.38 -5.58 6.22
CA LYS A 84 7.40 -4.98 7.55
C LYS A 84 7.33 -3.45 7.50
N ASP A 85 7.90 -2.84 6.47
CA ASP A 85 7.84 -1.39 6.28
C ASP A 85 6.45 -0.94 5.85
N ILE A 86 5.80 -1.66 4.94
CA ILE A 86 4.39 -1.42 4.58
C ILE A 86 3.50 -1.53 5.82
N GLU A 87 3.64 -2.61 6.59
CA GLU A 87 2.86 -2.85 7.82
C GLU A 87 3.03 -1.69 8.82
N ARG A 88 4.27 -1.28 9.09
CA ARG A 88 4.57 -0.16 9.99
C ARG A 88 4.03 1.17 9.46
N TRP A 89 4.14 1.41 8.16
CA TRP A 89 3.64 2.64 7.55
C TRP A 89 2.12 2.74 7.69
N VAL A 90 1.41 1.70 7.30
CA VAL A 90 -0.06 1.66 7.42
C VAL A 90 -0.50 1.80 8.88
N ALA A 91 0.17 1.10 9.81
CA ALA A 91 -0.16 1.18 11.24
C ALA A 91 0.08 2.58 11.84
N SER A 92 1.00 3.36 11.27
CA SER A 92 1.32 4.72 11.75
C SER A 92 0.42 5.81 11.15
N CYS A 93 -0.50 5.47 10.24
CA CYS A 93 -1.38 6.43 9.57
C CYS A 93 -2.85 6.23 10.01
N PRO A 94 -3.28 6.84 11.14
CA PRO A 94 -4.62 6.61 11.69
C PRO A 94 -5.76 7.09 10.78
N SER A 95 -5.51 8.04 9.86
CA SER A 95 -6.52 8.55 8.92
C SER A 95 -6.56 7.83 7.57
N LEU A 96 -5.74 6.78 7.38
CA LEU A 96 -5.55 6.15 6.08
C LEU A 96 -6.81 5.40 5.63
N GLN A 97 -7.42 5.84 4.53
CA GLN A 97 -8.66 5.27 3.99
C GLN A 97 -8.42 4.43 2.74
N ASN A 98 -7.44 4.81 1.91
CA ASN A 98 -7.14 4.16 0.65
C ASN A 98 -5.68 3.70 0.63
N LEU A 99 -5.49 2.41 0.38
CA LEU A 99 -4.18 1.82 0.21
C LEU A 99 -4.11 1.15 -1.16
N ILE A 100 -3.24 1.65 -2.02
CA ILE A 100 -2.99 1.10 -3.35
C ILE A 100 -1.56 0.57 -3.35
N LEU A 101 -1.44 -0.74 -3.55
CA LEU A 101 -0.18 -1.43 -3.65
C LEU A 101 -0.09 -2.07 -5.03
N ASP A 102 0.58 -1.43 -5.97
CA ASP A 102 0.62 -1.86 -7.37
C ASP A 102 2.03 -2.28 -7.81
N SER A 103 2.09 -3.35 -8.59
CA SER A 103 3.26 -3.80 -9.34
C SER A 103 4.47 -4.06 -8.44
N PHE A 104 4.22 -4.67 -7.28
CA PHE A 104 5.28 -5.10 -6.38
C PHE A 104 5.82 -6.47 -6.79
N ILE A 105 7.07 -6.50 -7.26
CA ILE A 105 7.86 -7.73 -7.42
C ILE A 105 8.37 -8.11 -6.04
N LEU A 106 7.49 -8.70 -5.24
CA LEU A 106 7.81 -9.14 -3.90
C LEU A 106 8.42 -10.54 -3.95
N ASN A 107 9.15 -10.87 -2.89
CA ASN A 107 9.56 -12.24 -2.65
C ASN A 107 8.28 -13.08 -2.43
N PRO A 108 8.03 -14.12 -3.26
CA PRO A 108 6.82 -14.96 -3.21
C PRO A 108 6.62 -15.64 -1.85
N ASP A 109 7.67 -15.76 -1.02
CA ASP A 109 7.59 -16.34 0.32
C ASP A 109 7.21 -15.33 1.42
N SER A 110 7.02 -14.06 1.08
CA SER A 110 6.71 -13.00 2.04
C SER A 110 5.24 -13.00 2.44
N ASN A 111 5.00 -12.67 3.70
CA ASN A 111 3.66 -12.44 4.23
C ASN A 111 3.42 -10.95 4.40
N LEU A 112 2.23 -10.48 4.07
CA LEU A 112 1.78 -9.11 4.31
C LEU A 112 0.57 -9.12 5.23
N LYS A 113 0.65 -8.42 6.36
CA LYS A 113 -0.43 -8.31 7.34
C LYS A 113 -0.82 -6.85 7.54
N ILE A 114 -1.92 -6.44 6.93
CA ILE A 114 -2.41 -5.07 7.07
C ILE A 114 -3.40 -5.00 8.22
N HIS A 115 -3.06 -4.21 9.24
CA HIS A 115 -3.96 -3.88 10.35
C HIS A 115 -4.31 -2.39 10.26
N SER A 116 -5.61 -2.08 10.12
CA SER A 116 -6.08 -0.69 10.15
C SER A 116 -7.59 -0.61 10.38
N CYS A 117 -8.00 0.24 11.32
CA CYS A 117 -9.41 0.53 11.55
C CYS A 117 -9.96 1.64 10.64
N SER A 118 -9.12 2.37 9.91
CA SER A 118 -9.55 3.49 9.06
C SER A 118 -9.64 3.13 7.57
N LEU A 119 -8.98 2.05 7.15
CA LEU A 119 -8.99 1.61 5.76
C LEU A 119 -10.40 1.25 5.30
N ARG A 120 -10.77 1.81 4.15
CA ARG A 120 -12.04 1.60 3.43
C ARG A 120 -11.84 0.96 2.08
N MET A 121 -10.71 1.23 1.43
CA MET A 121 -10.34 0.64 0.16
C MET A 121 -8.91 0.11 0.17
N VAL A 122 -8.74 -1.10 -0.34
CA VAL A 122 -7.43 -1.71 -0.61
C VAL A 122 -7.40 -2.16 -2.07
N GLN A 123 -6.37 -1.76 -2.79
CA GLN A 123 -5.96 -2.36 -4.04
C GLN A 123 -4.60 -3.02 -3.84
N PHE A 124 -4.50 -4.29 -4.19
CA PHE A 124 -3.27 -5.05 -4.11
C PHE A 124 -3.03 -5.76 -5.43
N TRP A 125 -1.88 -5.48 -6.05
CA TRP A 125 -1.40 -6.15 -7.24
C TRP A 125 0.06 -6.56 -7.03
N GLY A 126 0.30 -7.85 -6.77
CA GLY A 126 1.66 -8.34 -6.44
C GLY A 126 1.73 -9.83 -6.11
N CYS A 127 2.87 -10.29 -5.59
CA CYS A 127 3.13 -11.70 -5.27
C CYS A 127 3.44 -11.89 -3.77
N VAL A 128 2.56 -12.51 -2.99
CA VAL A 128 2.81 -12.81 -1.57
C VAL A 128 2.31 -14.19 -1.23
N LYS A 129 2.97 -14.84 -0.26
CA LYS A 129 2.56 -16.14 0.26
C LYS A 129 1.20 -16.04 0.96
N TYR A 130 1.08 -15.08 1.88
CA TYR A 130 -0.17 -14.78 2.59
C TYR A 130 -0.44 -13.27 2.62
N LEU A 131 -1.72 -12.89 2.46
CA LEU A 131 -2.19 -11.51 2.57
C LEU A 131 -3.30 -11.48 3.61
N LYS A 132 -2.99 -11.04 4.82
CA LYS A 132 -3.96 -10.94 5.91
C LYS A 132 -4.45 -9.51 6.03
N LEU A 133 -5.76 -9.30 5.93
CA LEU A 133 -6.40 -7.99 6.09
C LEU A 133 -7.21 -7.98 7.39
N GLU A 134 -6.66 -7.36 8.43
CA GLU A 134 -7.35 -7.04 9.68
C GLU A 134 -7.88 -5.61 9.63
N THR A 135 -8.87 -5.42 8.77
CA THR A 135 -9.41 -4.10 8.42
C THR A 135 -10.94 -4.11 8.54
N PRO A 136 -11.51 -3.93 9.75
CA PRO A 136 -12.94 -4.15 9.99
C PRO A 136 -13.87 -3.20 9.24
N ASN A 137 -13.36 -2.03 8.82
CA ASN A 137 -14.13 -1.00 8.11
C ASN A 137 -13.89 -1.02 6.58
N LEU A 138 -13.25 -2.07 6.07
CA LEU A 138 -12.95 -2.22 4.65
C LEU A 138 -14.23 -2.46 3.85
N LYS A 139 -14.51 -1.58 2.88
CA LYS A 139 -15.67 -1.64 1.99
C LYS A 139 -15.32 -2.18 0.60
N THR A 140 -14.11 -1.89 0.12
CA THR A 140 -13.68 -2.27 -1.22
C THR A 140 -12.31 -2.93 -1.18
N ALA A 141 -12.20 -4.11 -1.78
CA ALA A 141 -10.94 -4.81 -1.97
C ALA A 141 -10.79 -5.22 -3.43
N CYS A 142 -9.69 -4.83 -4.08
CA CYS A 142 -9.27 -5.32 -5.39
C CYS A 142 -7.95 -6.06 -5.23
N ILE A 143 -7.94 -7.38 -5.38
CA ILE A 143 -6.77 -8.23 -5.06
C ILE A 143 -6.40 -9.09 -6.27
N THR A 144 -5.28 -8.74 -6.89
CA THR A 144 -4.66 -9.49 -7.98
C THR A 144 -3.32 -10.06 -7.51
N LYS A 145 -3.30 -11.36 -7.18
CA LYS A 145 -2.07 -12.07 -6.85
C LYS A 145 -1.46 -12.71 -8.11
N PHE A 146 -0.15 -12.55 -8.28
CA PHE A 146 0.63 -13.34 -9.21
C PHE A 146 1.21 -14.55 -8.48
N GLY A 147 1.08 -15.76 -9.05
CA GLY A 147 1.79 -16.93 -8.54
C GLY A 147 3.14 -17.10 -9.24
N PRO A 148 4.13 -17.78 -8.62
CA PRO A 148 5.21 -18.38 -9.40
C PRO A 148 4.57 -19.34 -10.42
N SER A 149 5.04 -19.32 -11.66
CA SER A 149 4.48 -20.10 -12.78
C SER A 149 4.39 -21.61 -12.52
N ASN A 150 4.98 -22.09 -11.42
CA ASN A 150 5.16 -23.49 -11.12
C ASN A 150 4.56 -23.79 -9.74
N ASN A 151 3.33 -24.31 -9.74
CA ASN A 151 2.73 -25.17 -8.71
C ASN A 151 3.18 -25.00 -7.25
N VAL A 152 2.73 -23.98 -6.51
CA VAL A 152 2.78 -24.04 -5.03
C VAL A 152 1.55 -23.40 -4.40
N GLN A 153 0.73 -24.28 -3.82
CA GLN A 153 -0.25 -24.08 -2.75
C GLN A 153 -1.41 -23.14 -3.04
N ARG A 154 -2.54 -23.77 -3.39
CA ARG A 154 -3.91 -23.34 -3.05
C ARG A 154 -4.08 -23.25 -1.52
N GLY A 155 -3.28 -22.42 -0.84
CA GLY A 155 -3.50 -22.06 0.55
C GLY A 155 -4.90 -21.46 0.68
N SER A 156 -5.62 -21.85 1.72
CA SER A 156 -6.99 -21.45 1.98
C SER A 156 -7.11 -19.92 2.07
N PHE A 157 -7.52 -19.27 0.97
CA PHE A 157 -7.89 -17.86 0.94
C PHE A 157 -9.01 -17.52 1.95
N VAL A 158 -9.68 -18.53 2.51
CA VAL A 158 -10.81 -18.40 3.44
C VAL A 158 -10.40 -17.72 4.74
N GLU A 159 -9.20 -18.00 5.25
CA GLU A 159 -8.74 -17.39 6.51
C GLU A 159 -8.39 -15.91 6.38
N ASP A 160 -8.04 -15.47 5.17
CA ASP A 160 -7.66 -14.09 4.88
C ASP A 160 -8.85 -13.13 4.97
N PHE A 161 -10.09 -13.64 4.79
CA PHE A 161 -11.32 -12.84 4.69
C PHE A 161 -12.27 -12.97 5.87
N LYS A 162 -11.93 -13.78 6.89
CA LYS A 162 -12.80 -14.00 8.05
C LYS A 162 -13.15 -12.73 8.84
N TYR A 163 -12.41 -11.65 8.66
CA TYR A 163 -12.58 -10.37 9.36
C TYR A 163 -13.26 -9.28 8.51
N LEU A 164 -13.67 -9.59 7.27
CA LEU A 164 -14.22 -8.61 6.33
C LEU A 164 -15.76 -8.63 6.28
N HIS A 165 -16.41 -8.51 7.44
CA HIS A 165 -17.88 -8.60 7.54
C HIS A 165 -18.62 -7.41 6.88
N GLY A 166 -17.94 -6.29 6.65
CA GLY A 166 -18.51 -5.06 6.05
C GLY A 166 -18.14 -4.83 4.58
N LEU A 167 -17.62 -5.86 3.89
CA LEU A 167 -17.12 -5.73 2.53
C LEU A 167 -18.28 -5.60 1.52
N GLU A 168 -18.32 -4.47 0.82
CA GLU A 168 -19.35 -4.15 -0.18
C GLU A 168 -18.93 -4.61 -1.59
N ARG A 169 -17.63 -4.57 -1.90
CA ARG A 169 -17.08 -4.95 -3.21
C ARG A 169 -15.77 -5.71 -3.05
N LEU A 170 -15.70 -6.90 -3.64
CA LEU A 170 -14.49 -7.70 -3.76
C LEU A 170 -14.24 -8.01 -5.23
N GLU A 171 -13.09 -7.57 -5.74
CA GLU A 171 -12.60 -7.92 -7.07
C GLU A 171 -11.33 -8.73 -6.92
N MET A 172 -11.25 -9.85 -7.65
CA MET A 172 -10.08 -10.71 -7.63
C MET A 172 -9.80 -11.26 -9.02
N ASN A 173 -8.56 -11.69 -9.24
CA ASN A 173 -8.19 -12.39 -10.48
C ASN A 173 -9.09 -13.63 -10.68
N HIS A 174 -9.52 -13.85 -11.92
CA HIS A 174 -10.48 -14.89 -12.35
C HIS A 174 -10.15 -16.32 -11.88
N ALA A 175 -8.86 -16.64 -11.67
CA ALA A 175 -8.45 -17.94 -11.13
C ALA A 175 -8.93 -18.20 -9.68
N TYR A 176 -9.18 -17.14 -8.90
CA TYR A 176 -9.52 -17.22 -7.47
C TYR A 176 -10.99 -16.89 -7.16
N MET A 177 -11.70 -16.21 -8.08
CA MET A 177 -13.13 -15.87 -7.91
C MET A 177 -14.03 -17.10 -7.69
N LYS A 178 -13.71 -18.26 -8.26
CA LYS A 178 -14.52 -19.49 -8.09
C LYS A 178 -14.56 -20.03 -6.66
N VAL A 179 -13.52 -19.79 -5.85
CA VAL A 179 -13.40 -20.40 -4.51
C VAL A 179 -14.32 -19.72 -3.49
N ILE A 180 -14.48 -18.40 -3.59
CA ILE A 180 -15.26 -17.62 -2.62
C ILE A 180 -16.77 -17.71 -2.91
N LEU A 181 -17.17 -17.66 -4.19
CA LEU A 181 -18.60 -17.78 -4.57
C LEU A 181 -19.21 -19.14 -4.18
N LEU A 182 -18.45 -20.23 -4.33
CA LEU A 182 -18.90 -21.55 -3.91
C LEU A 182 -19.07 -21.66 -2.39
N GLN A 183 -18.25 -20.96 -1.60
CA GLN A 183 -18.29 -21.07 -0.14
C GLN A 183 -19.26 -20.08 0.52
N TYR A 184 -19.46 -18.89 -0.05
CA TYR A 184 -20.57 -18.00 0.33
C TYR A 184 -21.94 -18.63 0.04
N ALA A 185 -22.05 -19.43 -1.04
CA ALA A 185 -23.26 -20.19 -1.35
C ALA A 185 -23.47 -21.45 -0.47
N LEU A 186 -22.41 -21.96 0.18
CA LEU A 186 -22.47 -23.11 1.09
C LEU A 186 -22.54 -22.71 2.58
N GLY A 187 -22.43 -21.41 2.89
CA GLY A 187 -22.43 -20.83 4.24
C GLY A 187 -23.73 -20.15 4.65
N THR A 188 -24.81 -20.33 3.89
CA THR A 188 -26.21 -20.03 4.27
C THR A 188 -26.99 -21.32 4.35
#